data_AF-A0A2A8BYF8-F1
#
_entry.id   AF-A0A2A8BYF8-F1
#
_cell.length_a   1.000
_cell.length_b   1.000
_cell.length_c   1.000
_cell.angle_alpha   90.00
_cell.angle_beta   90.00
_cell.angle_gamma   90.00
#
_symmetry.space_group_name_H-M   'P 1'
#
loop_
_entity.id
_entity.type
_entity.pdbx_description
1 polymer ?
#
loop_
_entity_poly.entity_id
_entity_poly.type
_entity_poly.pdbx_seq_one_letter_code
_entity_poly.pdbx_strand_id
1 'polypeptide(L)'
;MKRHELLEKAHKGEIKAGDKFKSGSQVITFDGRTFKYEGGLALKLMTSNIDWTPVTKTITVELTQAQINTIYSLANHIDDDKMQIGNDKHYETATTWNLFNKFEDLYKTTGGRN
;
A
#
# COMPACT_ATOMS: atom_id res chain seq x y z
N MET A 1 10.62 -15.13 -3.04
CA MET A 1 9.86 -15.38 -4.28
C MET A 1 10.83 -15.58 -5.42
N LYS A 2 10.66 -16.66 -6.17
CA LYS A 2 11.39 -16.87 -7.41
C LYS A 2 10.84 -15.99 -8.51
N ARG A 3 11.61 -15.83 -9.58
CA ARG A 3 11.28 -14.95 -10.70
C ARG A 3 9.99 -15.35 -11.42
N HIS A 4 9.71 -16.65 -11.59
CA HIS A 4 8.46 -17.10 -12.21
C HIS A 4 7.24 -16.67 -11.38
N GLU A 5 7.35 -16.72 -10.04
CA GLU A 5 6.31 -16.24 -9.13
C GLU A 5 6.11 -14.74 -9.27
N LEU A 6 7.18 -13.95 -9.42
CA LEU A 6 7.06 -12.52 -9.69
C LEU A 6 6.32 -12.24 -11.01
N LEU A 7 6.63 -12.97 -12.08
CA LEU A 7 5.96 -12.79 -13.37
C LEU A 7 4.50 -13.22 -13.32
N GLU A 8 4.21 -14.34 -12.66
CA GLU A 8 2.84 -14.82 -12.47
C GLU A 8 2.01 -13.82 -11.66
N LYS A 9 2.54 -13.32 -10.54
CA LYS A 9 1.88 -12.29 -9.71
C LYS A 9 1.71 -10.96 -10.45
N ALA A 10 2.69 -10.55 -11.24
CA ALA A 10 2.56 -9.37 -12.10
C ALA A 10 1.47 -9.55 -13.16
N HIS A 11 1.39 -10.74 -13.78
CA HIS A 11 0.34 -11.06 -14.75
C HIS A 11 -1.06 -11.09 -14.12
N LYS A 12 -1.18 -11.64 -12.92
CA LYS A 12 -2.42 -11.60 -12.11
C LYS A 12 -2.75 -10.20 -11.59
N GLY A 13 -1.84 -9.23 -11.76
CA GLY A 13 -2.02 -7.86 -11.30
C GLY A 13 -1.85 -7.67 -9.79
N GLU A 14 -1.24 -8.62 -9.10
CA GLU A 14 -0.88 -8.54 -7.67
C GLU A 14 0.37 -7.67 -7.43
N ILE A 15 1.20 -7.51 -8.46
CA ILE A 15 2.36 -6.60 -8.45
C ILE A 15 2.04 -5.39 -9.32
N LYS A 16 2.27 -4.20 -8.78
CA LYS A 16 1.93 -2.91 -9.38
C LYS A 16 3.16 -2.13 -9.77
N ALA A 17 2.98 -1.19 -10.70
CA ALA A 17 4.05 -0.30 -11.09
C ALA A 17 4.59 0.45 -9.86
N GLY A 18 5.92 0.46 -9.70
CA GLY A 18 6.61 1.00 -8.55
C GLY A 18 6.89 0.00 -7.43
N ASP A 19 6.30 -1.21 -7.46
CA ASP A 19 6.64 -2.25 -6.50
C ASP A 19 8.09 -2.68 -6.66
N LYS A 20 8.80 -2.75 -5.54
CA LYS A 20 10.21 -3.09 -5.48
C LYS A 20 10.44 -4.42 -4.81
N PHE A 21 11.42 -5.16 -5.30
CA PHE A 21 11.87 -6.42 -4.72
C PHE A 21 13.39 -6.42 -4.62
N LYS A 22 13.91 -7.04 -3.57
CA LYS A 22 15.35 -7.10 -3.31
C LYS A 22 15.86 -8.51 -3.12
N SER A 23 17.13 -8.71 -3.47
CA SER A 23 17.92 -9.87 -3.11
C SER A 23 19.37 -9.46 -2.86
N GLY A 24 19.83 -9.60 -1.62
CA GLY A 24 21.10 -8.98 -1.20
C GLY A 24 21.10 -7.47 -1.45
N SER A 25 22.08 -6.99 -2.23
CA SER A 25 22.19 -5.60 -2.66
C SER A 25 21.43 -5.26 -3.95
N GLN A 26 20.86 -6.25 -4.64
CA GLN A 26 20.15 -6.01 -5.89
C GLN A 26 18.71 -5.61 -5.61
N VAL A 27 18.25 -4.54 -6.27
CA VAL A 27 16.86 -4.09 -6.25
C VAL A 27 16.32 -4.08 -7.67
N ILE A 28 15.12 -4.62 -7.82
CA ILE A 28 14.32 -4.54 -9.04
C ILE A 28 13.04 -3.78 -8.75
N THR A 29 12.57 -3.02 -9.74
CA THR A 29 11.29 -2.31 -9.71
C THR A 29 10.43 -2.79 -10.86
N PHE A 30 9.15 -3.07 -10.62
CA PHE A 30 8.19 -3.32 -11.69
C PHE A 30 7.73 -1.98 -12.29
N ASP A 31 7.86 -1.79 -13.60
CA ASP A 31 7.45 -0.54 -14.27
C ASP A 31 6.03 -0.58 -14.85
N GLY A 32 5.28 -1.65 -14.55
CA GLY A 32 3.97 -1.93 -15.13
C GLY A 32 4.01 -2.88 -16.32
N ARG A 33 5.20 -3.15 -16.89
CA ARG A 33 5.36 -4.10 -17.99
C ARG A 33 6.46 -5.13 -17.72
N THR A 34 7.56 -4.70 -17.11
CA THR A 34 8.75 -5.52 -16.86
C THR A 34 9.41 -5.16 -15.53
N PHE A 35 10.16 -6.10 -14.98
CA PHE A 35 11.04 -5.83 -13.84
C PHE A 35 12.36 -5.25 -14.35
N LYS A 36 12.81 -4.15 -13.76
CA LYS A 36 14.05 -3.45 -14.12
C LYS A 36 14.96 -3.29 -12.91
N TYR A 37 16.26 -3.49 -13.12
CA TYR A 37 17.29 -3.16 -12.13
C TYR A 37 17.48 -1.64 -12.01
N GLU A 38 18.05 -1.20 -10.89
CA GLU A 38 18.58 0.17 -10.74
C GLU A 38 19.70 0.37 -11.78
N GLY A 39 19.39 1.09 -12.86
CA GLY A 39 20.22 1.18 -14.07
C GLY A 39 19.47 0.89 -15.38
N GLY A 40 18.20 0.46 -15.29
CA GLY A 40 17.30 0.36 -16.44
C GLY A 40 17.40 -0.96 -17.22
N LEU A 41 18.36 -1.82 -16.88
CA LEU A 41 18.44 -3.17 -17.45
C LEU A 41 17.20 -3.98 -17.07
N ALA A 42 16.50 -4.48 -18.08
CA ALA A 42 15.39 -5.39 -17.87
C ALA A 42 15.91 -6.72 -17.32
N LEU A 43 15.24 -7.19 -16.27
CA LEU A 43 15.40 -8.54 -15.76
C LEU A 43 14.99 -9.47 -16.92
N LYS A 44 15.90 -10.30 -17.49
CA LYS A 44 15.65 -11.18 -18.65
C LYS A 44 15.45 -12.65 -18.27
N LEU A 45 14.53 -13.38 -18.90
CA LEU A 45 14.09 -14.74 -18.52
C LEU A 45 15.21 -15.75 -18.24
N MET A 46 16.37 -15.63 -18.90
CA MET A 46 17.47 -16.59 -18.77
C MET A 46 18.41 -16.35 -17.57
N THR A 47 18.21 -15.28 -16.80
CA THR A 47 19.12 -14.89 -15.73
C THR A 47 18.46 -15.05 -14.36
N SER A 48 18.87 -16.12 -13.66
CA SER A 48 18.95 -16.25 -12.21
C SER A 48 17.82 -16.98 -11.45
N ASN A 49 18.26 -17.87 -10.54
CA ASN A 49 17.45 -18.61 -9.56
C ASN A 49 17.38 -17.86 -8.21
N ILE A 50 17.40 -16.53 -8.27
CA ILE A 50 17.49 -15.64 -7.11
C ILE A 50 16.16 -15.57 -6.37
N ASP A 51 16.24 -15.56 -5.03
CA ASP A 51 15.09 -15.27 -4.17
C ASP A 51 14.91 -13.77 -3.97
N TRP A 52 13.81 -13.27 -4.48
CA TRP A 52 13.37 -11.89 -4.34
C TRP A 52 12.40 -11.74 -3.17
N THR A 53 12.63 -10.73 -2.35
CA THR A 53 11.76 -10.35 -1.23
C THR A 53 11.15 -8.98 -1.50
N PRO A 54 9.86 -8.77 -1.20
CA PRO A 54 9.24 -7.47 -1.40
C PRO A 54 9.90 -6.43 -0.50
N VAL A 55 10.14 -5.24 -1.03
CA VAL A 55 10.59 -4.09 -0.25
C VAL A 55 9.34 -3.43 0.33
N THR A 56 9.27 -3.32 1.66
CA THR A 56 8.16 -2.64 2.34
C THR A 56 8.03 -1.21 1.86
N LYS A 57 6.88 -0.88 1.27
CA LYS A 57 6.55 0.50 0.88
C LYS A 57 6.06 1.24 2.10
N THR A 58 6.81 2.25 2.54
CA THR A 58 6.30 3.21 3.52
C THR A 58 5.42 4.22 2.82
N ILE A 59 4.26 4.51 3.40
CA ILE A 59 3.32 5.51 2.88
C ILE A 59 3.14 6.54 3.98
N THR A 60 3.47 7.78 3.66
CA THR A 60 3.22 8.93 4.52
C THR A 60 1.96 9.62 4.04
N VAL A 61 1.04 9.90 4.96
CA VAL A 61 -0.17 10.66 4.67
C VAL A 61 -0.31 11.84 5.60
N GLU A 62 -0.62 12.98 5.00
CA GLU A 62 -0.96 14.20 5.72
C GLU A 62 -2.44 14.16 6.11
N LEU A 63 -2.68 14.29 7.41
CA LEU A 63 -3.99 14.29 8.02
C LEU A 63 -4.19 15.61 8.77
N THR A 64 -5.42 16.12 8.75
CA THR A 64 -5.80 17.24 9.61
C THR A 64 -6.01 16.75 11.04
N GLN A 65 -5.93 17.65 12.03
CA GLN A 65 -6.18 17.29 13.43
C GLN A 65 -7.56 16.65 13.62
N ALA A 66 -8.60 17.14 12.93
CA ALA A 66 -9.94 16.55 12.97
C ALA A 66 -9.98 15.10 12.45
N GLN A 67 -9.18 14.76 11.43
CA GLN A 67 -9.07 13.40 10.91
C GLN A 67 -8.35 12.48 11.91
N ILE A 68 -7.31 12.97 12.57
CA ILE A 68 -6.60 12.22 13.63
C ILE A 68 -7.54 11.95 14.80
N ASN A 69 -8.27 12.96 15.27
CA ASN A 69 -9.24 12.81 16.37
C ASN A 69 -10.32 11.78 16.04
N THR A 70 -10.75 11.74 14.78
CA THR A 70 -11.74 10.76 14.33
C THR A 70 -11.18 9.34 14.31
N ILE A 71 -9.94 9.13 13.83
CA ILE A 71 -9.27 7.82 13.90
C ILE A 71 -9.10 7.37 15.35
N TYR A 72 -8.69 8.29 16.23
CA TYR A 72 -8.52 8.01 17.65
C TYR A 72 -9.84 7.60 18.30
N SER A 73 -10.93 8.32 18.03
CA SER A 73 -12.26 7.96 18.50
C SER A 73 -12.67 6.57 17.99
N LEU A 74 -12.50 6.28 16.69
CA LEU A 74 -12.80 4.98 16.11
C LEU A 74 -12.03 3.83 16.76
N ALA A 75 -10.72 4.01 16.99
CA ALA A 75 -9.86 2.98 17.58
C ALA A 75 -10.21 2.66 19.05
N ASN A 76 -10.73 3.64 19.79
CA ASN A 76 -11.12 3.48 21.20
C ASN A 76 -12.57 3.02 21.39
N HIS A 77 -13.39 3.01 20.33
CA HIS A 77 -14.80 2.58 20.37
C HIS A 77 -15.08 1.30 19.56
N ILE A 78 -14.06 0.48 19.27
CA ILE A 78 -14.21 -0.77 18.50
C ILE A 78 -15.17 -1.75 19.19
N ASP A 79 -15.37 -1.64 20.50
CA ASP A 79 -16.23 -2.54 21.29
C ASP A 79 -17.67 -2.01 21.51
N ASP A 80 -18.00 -0.79 21.06
CA ASP A 80 -19.33 -0.21 21.27
C ASP A 80 -20.11 -0.18 19.96
N ASP A 81 -21.20 -0.95 19.89
CA ASP A 81 -22.14 -1.15 18.77
C ASP A 81 -22.79 0.14 18.22
N LYS A 82 -22.34 1.29 18.70
CA LYS A 82 -22.82 2.62 18.36
C LYS A 82 -21.62 3.44 17.91
N MET A 83 -21.23 3.23 16.65
CA MET A 83 -20.59 4.28 15.84
C MET A 83 -21.54 5.49 15.83
N GLN A 84 -21.48 6.33 16.85
CA GLN A 84 -22.13 7.64 16.82
C GLN A 84 -21.30 8.51 15.89
N ILE A 85 -21.93 8.95 14.80
CA ILE A 85 -21.42 10.05 13.98
C ILE A 85 -21.29 11.25 14.91
N GLY A 86 -20.05 11.57 15.30
CA GLY A 86 -19.68 12.75 16.07
C GLY A 86 -20.24 12.79 17.49
N ASN A 87 -19.43 12.40 18.48
CA ASN A 87 -19.27 13.12 19.75
C ASN A 87 -18.38 12.30 20.70
N ASP A 88 -17.08 12.53 20.64
CA ASP A 88 -16.34 12.63 21.89
C ASP A 88 -16.38 14.11 22.24
N LYS A 89 -17.00 14.47 23.38
CA LYS A 89 -17.59 15.79 23.70
C LYS A 89 -16.67 17.02 23.63
N HIS A 90 -15.43 16.88 23.17
CA HIS A 90 -14.38 17.90 23.23
C HIS A 90 -13.55 18.09 21.95
N TYR A 91 -13.86 17.39 20.84
CA TYR A 91 -13.08 17.52 19.61
C TYR A 91 -13.94 17.63 18.35
N GLU A 92 -13.59 18.56 17.47
CA GLU A 92 -14.09 18.56 16.09
C GLU A 92 -13.55 17.32 15.36
N THR A 93 -14.46 16.48 14.89
CA THR A 93 -14.15 15.28 14.10
C THR A 93 -14.52 15.52 12.64
N ALA A 94 -13.77 14.90 11.72
CA ALA A 94 -14.19 14.77 10.34
C ALA A 94 -15.30 13.70 10.26
N THR A 95 -16.15 13.76 9.23
CA THR A 95 -17.08 12.66 9.00
C THR A 95 -16.30 11.37 8.70
N THR A 96 -16.79 10.24 9.22
CA THR A 96 -16.19 8.92 8.94
C THR A 96 -16.10 8.66 7.43
N TRP A 97 -17.06 9.18 6.66
CA TRP A 97 -17.06 9.16 5.19
C TRP A 97 -15.83 9.83 4.57
N ASN A 98 -15.42 11.01 5.07
CA ASN A 98 -14.25 11.71 4.56
C ASN A 98 -12.95 10.94 4.83
N LEU A 99 -12.88 10.18 5.94
CA LEU A 99 -11.78 9.28 6.21
C LEU A 99 -11.80 8.04 5.32
N PHE A 100 -12.97 7.42 5.13
CA PHE A 100 -13.13 6.28 4.24
C PHE A 100 -12.68 6.61 2.82
N ASN A 101 -13.07 7.77 2.28
CA ASN A 101 -12.62 8.18 0.95
C ASN A 101 -11.09 8.35 0.90
N LYS A 102 -10.46 8.92 1.94
CA LYS A 102 -8.99 8.98 2.02
C LYS A 102 -8.34 7.61 2.06
N PHE A 103 -8.91 6.66 2.80
CA PHE A 103 -8.42 5.28 2.83
C PHE A 103 -8.65 4.55 1.51
N GLU A 104 -9.77 4.79 0.83
CA GLU A 104 -10.06 4.25 -0.49
C GLU A 104 -9.07 4.81 -1.53
N ASP A 105 -8.76 6.12 -1.48
CA ASP A 105 -7.75 6.75 -2.32
C ASP A 105 -6.35 6.18 -2.02
N LEU A 106 -6.01 5.93 -0.76
CA LEU A 106 -4.77 5.24 -0.37
C LEU A 106 -4.72 3.81 -0.89
N TYR A 107 -5.82 3.09 -0.76
CA TYR A 107 -5.96 1.73 -1.24
C TYR A 107 -5.81 1.69 -2.77
N LYS A 108 -6.41 2.64 -3.50
CA LYS A 108 -6.24 2.80 -4.95
C LYS A 108 -4.82 3.19 -5.35
N THR A 109 -4.15 4.09 -4.62
CA THR A 109 -2.75 4.49 -4.91
C THR A 109 -1.73 3.39 -4.61
N THR A 110 -2.11 2.39 -3.83
CA THR A 110 -1.35 1.14 -3.63
C THR A 110 -1.81 -0.01 -4.54
N GLY A 111 -2.80 0.25 -5.40
CA GLY A 111 -3.27 -0.66 -6.44
C GLY A 111 -4.37 -1.65 -6.03
N GLY A 112 -5.02 -1.41 -4.90
CA GLY A 112 -6.26 -2.06 -4.51
C GLY A 112 -7.42 -1.81 -5.50
N ARG A 113 -8.42 -2.71 -5.51
CA ARG A 113 -9.64 -2.60 -6.31
C ARG A 113 -10.88 -2.72 -5.42
N ASN A 114 -11.87 -1.88 -5.68
CA ASN A 114 -13.17 -1.85 -4.98
C ASN A 114 -13.88 -3.21 -5.01
#